data_AF-A0A2T0N2B6-F1
#
_entry.id   AF-A0A2T0N2B6-F1
#
_cell.length_a   1.000
_cell.length_b   1.000
_cell.length_c   1.000
_cell.angle_alpha   90.00
_cell.angle_beta   90.00
_cell.angle_gamma   90.00
#
_symmetry.space_group_name_H-M   'P 1'
#
loop_
_entity.id
_entity.type
_entity.pdbx_description
1 polymer ?
#
loop_
_entity_poly.entity_id
_entity_poly.type
_entity_poly.pdbx_seq_one_letter_code
_entity_poly.pdbx_strand_id
1 'polypeptide(L)'
;MHWHSRDNRKDDGHPTPGLLVDRSVWLNDAPRLMLRCRLLGHKPVIDGYGRHKRGLAARRWVTCDRCGVRPDPQGDLTPEEWPLGSRYDGLYETPERHVLTTEEVRAAMNRVRAGLRLPGPWPAKPTGSLGAQVLLDRTFGAFSIAFEVGCAGGDNTLATHIRLNPLGALYLHTEGFGTWLQRRLNPTGYTARVIEVSVSEWALRWKLWAREHEWSRDDPWWMHGSVSFDLVEKLLGPKRYSSRPVEGPVMGWILMPEGDRHQVQLTLKRVRLGRPRAEWAAKYHWAVEWESATPIVTRPGRGGTTAASVPVPEEAVEARCWDVLACTLAAKQLSERRTAYGYQPQTTDGGTP
;
A
#
# COMPACT_ATOMS: atom_id res chain seq x y z
N MET A 1 23.33 -0.90 25.44
CA MET A 1 22.08 -0.12 25.35
C MET A 1 22.46 1.32 25.09
N HIS A 2 21.94 1.90 24.02
CA HIS A 2 22.22 3.28 23.64
C HIS A 2 20.96 3.92 23.06
N TRP A 3 20.84 5.23 23.23
CA TRP A 3 19.71 6.02 22.75
C TRP A 3 20.16 6.94 21.63
N HIS A 4 19.34 7.07 20.60
CA HIS A 4 19.51 8.13 19.61
C HIS A 4 18.16 8.79 19.30
N SER A 5 18.20 10.06 18.91
CA SER A 5 17.02 10.82 18.52
C SER A 5 17.29 11.57 17.23
N ARG A 6 16.25 11.71 16.42
CA ARG A 6 16.27 12.40 15.13
C ARG A 6 15.17 13.44 15.09
N ASP A 7 15.51 14.64 14.64
CA ASP A 7 14.57 15.73 14.40
C ASP A 7 14.12 15.68 12.94
N ASN A 8 12.97 15.06 12.68
CA ASN A 8 12.54 14.79 11.31
C ASN A 8 12.21 16.08 10.55
N ARG A 9 11.90 17.16 11.27
CA ARG A 9 11.64 18.49 10.69
C ARG A 9 12.80 19.07 9.90
N LYS A 10 14.03 18.64 10.18
CA LYS A 10 15.25 19.16 9.55
C LYS A 10 15.62 18.40 8.26
N ASP A 11 15.14 17.17 8.13
CA ASP A 11 15.51 16.27 7.04
C ASP A 11 14.44 16.21 5.95
N ASP A 12 13.17 16.37 6.33
CA ASP A 12 12.08 16.50 5.37
C ASP A 12 12.11 17.92 4.80
N GLY A 13 12.65 18.08 3.57
CA GLY A 13 12.82 19.37 2.88
C GLY A 13 11.55 20.23 2.67
N HIS A 14 10.41 19.80 3.24
CA HIS A 14 9.16 20.53 3.35
C HIS A 14 8.64 20.47 4.79
N PRO A 15 8.94 21.46 5.65
CA PRO A 15 8.38 21.48 6.99
C PRO A 15 6.85 21.58 6.90
N THR A 16 6.14 20.60 7.44
CA THR A 16 4.67 20.64 7.55
C THR A 16 4.28 21.91 8.33
N PRO A 17 3.57 22.88 7.71
CA PRO A 17 3.26 24.14 8.38
C PRO A 17 2.43 23.89 9.64
N GLY A 18 2.90 24.38 10.79
CA GLY A 18 2.19 24.26 12.07
C GLY A 18 2.51 23.01 12.89
N LEU A 19 3.55 22.23 12.56
CA LEU A 19 4.01 21.13 13.41
C LEU A 19 5.12 21.61 14.37
N LEU A 20 4.85 21.60 15.68
CA LEU A 20 5.79 22.10 16.69
C LEU A 20 6.94 21.12 16.94
N VAL A 21 6.63 19.83 16.99
CA VAL A 21 7.62 18.77 17.25
C VAL A 21 7.36 17.62 16.30
N ASP A 22 8.42 17.13 15.67
CA ASP A 22 8.47 15.83 15.00
C ASP A 22 9.81 15.19 15.33
N ARG A 23 9.79 14.27 16.29
CA ARG A 23 10.99 13.66 16.85
C ARG A 23 10.83 12.16 16.89
N SER A 24 11.75 11.47 16.22
CA SER A 24 11.90 10.03 16.38
C SER A 24 12.98 9.73 17.42
N VAL A 25 12.76 8.71 18.24
CA VAL A 25 13.66 8.26 19.30
C VAL A 25 13.76 6.75 19.23
N TRP A 26 14.97 6.23 19.34
CA TRP A 26 15.23 4.80 19.36
C TRP A 26 16.08 4.43 20.56
N LEU A 27 15.71 3.30 21.16
CA LEU A 27 16.45 2.60 22.18
C LEU A 27 16.98 1.31 21.58
N ASN A 28 18.29 1.27 21.33
CA ASN A 28 18.97 0.13 20.76
C ASN A 28 19.63 -0.74 21.83
N ASP A 29 19.90 -1.99 21.47
CA ASP A 29 20.49 -3.01 22.32
C ASP A 29 19.72 -3.24 23.63
N ALA A 30 18.40 -3.10 23.60
CA ALA A 30 17.57 -3.40 24.75
C ALA A 30 17.54 -4.91 24.99
N PRO A 31 17.79 -5.40 26.22
CA PRO A 31 17.83 -6.84 26.48
C PRO A 31 16.44 -7.46 26.28
N ARG A 32 16.38 -8.57 25.55
CA ARG A 32 15.10 -9.25 25.30
C ARG A 32 14.55 -9.91 26.56
N LEU A 33 13.26 -9.70 26.82
CA LEU A 33 12.53 -10.38 27.89
C LEU A 33 12.32 -11.85 27.51
N MET A 34 13.12 -12.73 28.10
CA MET A 34 13.16 -14.16 27.77
C MET A 34 13.04 -15.08 28.99
N LEU A 35 12.29 -14.67 30.01
CA LEU A 35 12.21 -15.40 31.28
C LEU A 35 11.93 -16.90 31.07
N ARG A 36 10.95 -17.23 30.22
CA ARG A 36 10.60 -18.64 29.93
C ARG A 36 11.71 -19.41 29.21
N CYS A 37 12.48 -18.78 28.32
CA CYS A 37 13.57 -19.47 27.62
C CYS A 37 14.80 -19.64 28.51
N ARG A 38 15.03 -18.71 29.45
CA ARG A 38 16.09 -18.86 30.45
C ARG A 38 15.81 -20.01 31.42
N LEU A 39 14.54 -20.23 31.77
CA LEU A 39 14.14 -21.30 32.69
C LEU A 39 14.00 -22.68 32.02
N LEU A 40 13.43 -22.72 30.80
CA LEU A 40 13.02 -23.98 30.15
C LEU A 40 13.81 -24.28 28.87
N GLY A 41 14.88 -23.51 28.61
CA GLY A 41 15.59 -23.53 27.33
C GLY A 41 14.80 -22.93 26.17
N HIS A 42 15.48 -22.78 25.03
CA HIS A 42 14.83 -22.41 23.78
C HIS A 42 14.01 -23.57 23.23
N LYS A 43 12.87 -23.28 22.58
CA LYS A 43 12.03 -24.27 21.90
C LYS A 43 12.23 -24.13 20.38
N PRO A 44 13.09 -24.96 19.76
CA PRO A 44 13.48 -24.78 18.38
C PRO A 44 12.37 -25.19 17.41
N VAL A 45 12.03 -24.31 16.47
CA VAL A 45 11.06 -24.53 15.40
C VAL A 45 11.57 -23.97 14.08
N ILE A 46 11.03 -24.49 12.99
CA ILE A 46 11.30 -24.03 11.64
C ILE A 46 10.44 -22.82 11.30
N ASP A 47 11.08 -21.79 10.77
CA ASP A 47 10.48 -20.57 10.24
C ASP A 47 11.06 -20.30 8.84
N GLY A 48 10.51 -19.34 8.10
CA GLY A 48 10.92 -19.17 6.71
C GLY A 48 9.96 -18.39 5.83
N TYR A 49 10.31 -18.30 4.54
CA TYR A 49 9.47 -17.71 3.51
C TYR A 49 9.43 -18.56 2.23
N GLY A 50 8.50 -18.25 1.33
CA GLY A 50 8.27 -18.90 0.05
C GLY A 50 7.38 -20.15 0.15
N ARG A 51 6.56 -20.35 -0.89
CA ARG A 51 5.71 -21.54 -1.04
C ARG A 51 6.58 -22.77 -1.27
N HIS A 52 6.19 -23.89 -0.68
CA HIS A 52 6.84 -25.20 -0.84
C HIS A 52 6.55 -25.84 -2.23
N LYS A 53 6.68 -25.09 -3.34
CA LYS A 53 6.60 -25.67 -4.69
C LYS A 53 7.98 -25.61 -5.36
N ARG A 54 8.37 -26.72 -5.99
CA ARG A 54 9.65 -26.88 -6.70
C ARG A 54 9.81 -25.75 -7.74
N GLY A 55 10.92 -25.01 -7.66
CA GLY A 55 11.22 -23.88 -8.56
C GLY A 55 10.79 -22.50 -8.05
N LEU A 56 10.12 -22.39 -6.89
CA LEU A 56 9.86 -21.10 -6.25
C LEU A 56 10.92 -20.80 -5.18
N ALA A 57 11.33 -19.53 -5.09
CA ALA A 57 12.28 -19.09 -4.06
C ALA A 57 11.64 -19.25 -2.66
N ALA A 58 12.11 -20.25 -1.92
CA ALA A 58 11.75 -20.50 -0.54
C ALA A 58 13.00 -20.69 0.31
N ARG A 59 12.97 -20.21 1.55
CA ARG A 59 14.04 -20.38 2.53
C ARG A 59 13.46 -20.80 3.86
N ARG A 60 14.23 -21.57 4.62
CA ARG A 60 13.90 -21.99 5.97
C ARG A 60 15.07 -21.70 6.90
N TRP A 61 14.76 -21.37 8.15
CA TRP A 61 15.74 -21.15 9.21
C TRP A 61 15.16 -21.58 10.56
N VAL A 62 16.02 -21.70 11.56
CA VAL A 62 15.61 -22.09 12.91
C VAL A 62 15.32 -20.87 13.77
N THR A 63 14.35 -20.99 14.66
CA THR A 63 14.03 -19.95 15.63
C THR A 63 13.37 -20.52 16.88
N CYS A 64 13.32 -19.75 17.95
CA CYS A 64 12.63 -20.14 19.17
C CYS A 64 11.14 -19.79 19.09
N ASP A 65 10.24 -20.75 19.26
CA ASP A 65 8.77 -20.54 19.29
C ASP A 65 8.33 -19.68 20.49
N ARG A 66 9.10 -19.69 21.58
CA ARG A 66 8.75 -18.98 22.83
C ARG A 66 9.14 -17.51 22.79
N CYS A 67 10.36 -17.19 22.37
CA CYS A 67 10.89 -15.83 22.40
C CYS A 67 11.16 -15.24 21.01
N GLY A 68 11.13 -16.03 19.94
CA GLY A 68 11.41 -15.58 18.58
C GLY A 68 12.88 -15.23 18.29
N VAL A 69 13.80 -15.47 19.23
CA VAL A 69 15.25 -15.38 18.97
C VAL A 69 15.64 -16.38 17.89
N ARG A 70 16.66 -16.04 17.11
CA ARG A 70 17.28 -16.92 16.10
C ARG A 70 18.69 -17.29 16.55
N PRO A 71 19.18 -18.50 16.21
CA PRO A 71 20.59 -18.80 16.29
C PRO A 71 21.38 -17.93 15.31
N ASP A 72 22.68 -17.75 15.57
CA ASP A 72 23.58 -17.03 14.67
C ASP A 72 24.83 -17.87 14.37
N PRO A 73 25.11 -18.25 13.11
CA PRO A 73 24.29 -18.01 11.91
C PRO A 73 22.92 -18.71 11.97
N GLN A 74 21.94 -18.24 11.20
CA GLN A 74 20.56 -18.81 11.22
C GLN A 74 20.46 -20.21 10.60
N GLY A 75 21.50 -20.61 9.85
CA GLY A 75 21.49 -21.77 8.95
C GLY A 75 20.67 -21.51 7.69
N ASP A 76 20.86 -22.36 6.68
CA ASP A 76 20.01 -22.42 5.48
C ASP A 76 19.44 -23.83 5.39
N LEU A 77 18.12 -23.96 5.55
CA LEU A 77 17.43 -25.23 5.59
C LEU A 77 16.59 -25.44 4.32
N THR A 78 16.58 -26.68 3.84
CA THR A 78 15.79 -27.16 2.70
C THR A 78 14.29 -27.01 2.97
N PRO A 79 13.54 -26.20 2.17
CA PRO A 79 12.10 -26.07 2.30
C PRO A 79 11.32 -27.39 2.18
N GLU A 80 11.86 -28.38 1.46
CA GLU A 80 11.25 -29.70 1.28
C GLU A 80 11.34 -30.59 2.51
N GLU A 81 12.41 -30.48 3.29
CA GLU A 81 12.65 -31.33 4.46
C GLU A 81 12.14 -30.70 5.75
N TRP A 82 12.06 -29.36 5.78
CA TRP A 82 11.72 -28.58 6.96
C TRP A 82 10.47 -27.72 6.72
N PRO A 83 9.25 -28.27 6.96
CA PRO A 83 8.02 -27.49 6.89
C PRO A 83 7.96 -26.38 7.95
N LEU A 84 7.31 -25.27 7.63
CA LEU A 84 7.10 -24.17 8.59
C LEU A 84 6.34 -24.64 9.83
N GLY A 85 6.79 -24.21 11.01
CA GLY A 85 6.19 -24.54 12.30
C GLY A 85 6.57 -25.91 12.86
N SER A 86 7.24 -26.76 12.07
CA SER A 86 7.77 -28.03 12.57
C SER A 86 8.84 -27.81 13.65
N ARG A 87 8.95 -28.76 14.58
CA ARG A 87 10.05 -28.75 15.56
C ARG A 87 11.36 -29.01 14.82
N TYR A 88 12.38 -28.18 15.09
CA TYR A 88 13.72 -28.49 14.62
C TYR A 88 14.40 -29.45 15.59
N ASP A 89 14.78 -30.61 15.10
CA ASP A 89 15.52 -31.67 15.79
C ASP A 89 16.88 -31.96 15.14
N GLY A 90 17.29 -31.13 14.17
CA GLY A 90 18.59 -31.19 13.51
C GLY A 90 19.73 -30.67 14.39
N LEU A 91 20.95 -30.79 13.86
CA LEU A 91 22.17 -30.38 14.54
C LEU A 91 22.36 -28.86 14.54
N TYR A 92 23.08 -28.36 15.54
CA TYR A 92 23.55 -26.99 15.59
C TYR A 92 25.06 -26.95 15.36
N GLU A 93 25.60 -25.87 14.78
CA GLU A 93 27.04 -25.61 14.85
C GLU A 93 27.40 -25.43 16.32
N THR A 94 28.24 -26.32 16.85
CA THR A 94 28.77 -26.18 18.19
C THR A 94 29.98 -25.25 18.16
N PRO A 95 30.07 -24.25 19.07
CA PRO A 95 31.22 -23.35 19.14
C PRO A 95 32.50 -24.08 19.57
N GLU A 96 32.36 -25.20 20.29
CA GLU A 96 33.43 -26.17 20.45
C GLU A 96 33.47 -27.01 19.17
N ARG A 97 34.59 -26.98 18.44
CA ARG A 97 34.98 -28.07 17.54
C ARG A 97 35.15 -29.34 18.40
N HIS A 98 34.06 -29.89 18.92
CA HIS A 98 34.05 -31.30 19.18
C HIS A 98 34.27 -31.97 17.84
N VAL A 99 35.31 -32.79 17.81
CA VAL A 99 35.59 -33.73 16.74
C VAL A 99 34.35 -34.62 16.68
N LEU A 100 33.32 -34.17 15.97
CA LEU A 100 32.26 -35.03 15.49
C LEU A 100 32.99 -36.20 14.85
N THR A 101 32.68 -37.41 15.28
CA THR A 101 33.31 -38.59 14.70
C THR A 101 33.07 -38.54 13.20
N THR A 102 34.01 -39.06 12.41
CA THR A 102 33.92 -39.02 10.94
C THR A 102 32.59 -39.62 10.45
N GLU A 103 31.99 -40.53 11.23
CA GLU A 103 30.68 -41.13 10.98
C GLU A 103 29.51 -40.20 11.29
N GLU A 104 29.55 -39.41 12.37
CA GLU A 104 28.52 -38.40 12.67
C GLU A 104 28.54 -37.25 11.67
N VAL A 105 29.74 -36.80 11.28
CA VAL A 105 29.91 -35.81 10.19
C VAL A 105 29.39 -36.39 8.89
N ARG A 106 29.74 -37.64 8.55
CA ARG A 106 29.30 -38.27 7.30
C ARG A 106 27.79 -38.56 7.30
N ALA A 107 27.18 -38.91 8.43
CA ALA A 107 25.73 -39.07 8.57
C ALA A 107 24.99 -37.72 8.51
N ALA A 108 25.54 -36.66 9.10
CA ALA A 108 25.02 -35.29 9.01
C ALA A 108 25.19 -34.73 7.59
N MET A 109 26.35 -34.90 6.96
CA MET A 109 26.65 -34.49 5.58
C MET A 109 25.89 -35.30 4.53
N ASN A 110 25.56 -36.57 4.80
CA ASN A 110 24.70 -37.35 3.90
C ASN A 110 23.24 -36.87 3.93
N ARG A 111 22.78 -36.22 5.01
CA ARG A 111 21.48 -35.54 5.07
C ARG A 111 21.56 -34.11 4.54
N VAL A 112 22.69 -33.45 4.75
CA VAL A 112 22.96 -32.10 4.28
C VAL A 112 23.49 -32.14 2.85
N ARG A 113 22.59 -32.13 1.86
CA ARG A 113 22.96 -31.86 0.45
C ARG A 113 23.97 -30.71 0.38
N ALA A 114 25.03 -30.88 -0.41
CA ALA A 114 26.09 -29.90 -0.60
C ALA A 114 25.52 -28.47 -0.74
N GLY A 115 25.78 -27.62 0.27
CA GLY A 115 25.31 -26.23 0.30
C GLY A 115 24.52 -25.80 1.54
N LEU A 116 24.07 -26.71 2.42
CA LEU A 116 23.33 -26.31 3.63
C LEU A 116 24.28 -25.86 4.74
N ARG A 117 23.99 -24.68 5.30
CA ARG A 117 24.71 -24.12 6.45
C ARG A 117 23.92 -24.48 7.71
N LEU A 118 24.58 -25.07 8.70
CA LEU A 118 23.92 -25.43 9.95
C LEU A 118 23.59 -24.15 10.76
N PRO A 119 22.51 -24.15 11.55
CA PRO A 119 22.24 -23.06 12.49
C PRO A 119 23.29 -23.05 13.61
N GLY A 120 23.80 -21.87 13.97
CA GLY A 120 24.75 -21.67 15.06
C GLY A 120 24.15 -21.74 16.47
N PRO A 121 24.93 -21.42 17.52
CA PRO A 121 24.41 -21.41 18.88
C PRO A 121 23.35 -20.31 19.07
N TRP A 122 22.50 -20.47 20.08
CA TRP A 122 21.63 -19.39 20.52
C TRP A 122 22.47 -18.23 21.07
N PRO A 123 22.16 -16.98 20.71
CA PRO A 123 22.87 -15.83 21.24
C PRO A 123 22.71 -15.77 22.77
N ALA A 124 23.81 -15.59 23.49
CA ALA A 124 23.83 -15.57 24.95
C ALA A 124 23.07 -14.35 25.53
N LYS A 125 23.12 -13.22 24.83
CA LYS A 125 22.51 -11.94 25.24
C LYS A 125 21.77 -11.30 24.06
N PRO A 126 20.63 -11.85 23.64
CA PRO A 126 19.89 -11.29 22.52
C PRO A 126 19.29 -9.95 22.93
N THR A 127 19.46 -8.98 22.05
CA THR A 127 18.94 -7.63 22.17
C THR A 127 17.89 -7.35 21.09
N GLY A 128 17.18 -6.25 21.21
CA GLY A 128 16.32 -5.68 20.18
C GLY A 128 16.27 -4.17 20.31
N SER A 129 15.42 -3.54 19.50
CA SER A 129 15.24 -2.08 19.52
C SER A 129 13.79 -1.71 19.82
N LEU A 130 13.59 -0.57 20.47
CA LEU A 130 12.30 0.08 20.61
C LEU A 130 12.39 1.45 19.95
N GLY A 131 11.46 1.77 19.08
CA GLY A 131 11.39 3.08 18.45
C GLY A 131 10.10 3.79 18.81
N ALA A 132 10.16 5.12 18.83
CA ALA A 132 9.04 6.00 19.08
C ALA A 132 9.12 7.20 18.15
N GLN A 133 8.00 7.75 17.73
CA GLN A 133 7.92 9.04 17.07
C GLN A 133 6.84 9.87 17.75
N VAL A 134 7.20 11.10 18.11
CA VAL A 134 6.30 12.06 18.75
C VAL A 134 6.08 13.23 17.81
N LEU A 135 4.81 13.47 17.51
CA LEU A 135 4.33 14.63 16.76
C LEU A 135 3.50 15.47 17.72
N LEU A 136 3.78 16.77 17.81
CA LEU A 136 2.98 17.72 18.59
C LEU A 136 2.42 18.82 17.70
N ASP A 137 1.17 19.20 17.96
CA ASP A 137 0.32 20.15 17.21
C ASP A 137 -0.55 19.49 16.10
N ARG A 138 -1.19 20.32 15.26
CA ARG A 138 -2.17 19.92 14.25
C ARG A 138 -1.65 18.80 13.36
N THR A 139 -2.32 17.66 13.44
CA THR A 139 -2.09 16.51 12.58
C THR A 139 -3.27 16.34 11.62
N PHE A 140 -3.07 15.65 10.49
CA PHE A 140 -4.17 15.36 9.56
C PHE A 140 -5.13 14.30 10.13
N GLY A 141 -6.43 14.51 9.99
CA GLY A 141 -7.48 13.62 10.54
C GLY A 141 -7.80 13.91 12.01
N ALA A 142 -8.98 13.54 12.50
CA ALA A 142 -9.42 13.92 13.85
C ALA A 142 -8.83 12.98 14.93
N PHE A 143 -8.94 11.67 14.72
CA PHE A 143 -8.50 10.66 15.66
C PHE A 143 -8.06 9.39 14.93
N SER A 144 -7.07 8.67 15.45
CA SER A 144 -6.74 7.31 15.00
C SER A 144 -6.02 6.56 16.10
N ILE A 145 -6.40 5.31 16.32
CA ILE A 145 -5.60 4.34 17.07
C ILE A 145 -5.39 3.15 16.14
N ALA A 146 -4.15 2.72 15.98
CA ALA A 146 -3.87 1.47 15.29
C ALA A 146 -2.88 0.61 16.08
N PHE A 147 -3.02 -0.69 15.89
CA PHE A 147 -2.08 -1.71 16.30
C PHE A 147 -1.73 -2.54 15.07
N GLU A 148 -0.44 -2.69 14.83
CA GLU A 148 0.11 -3.41 13.70
C GLU A 148 0.91 -4.61 14.21
N VAL A 149 0.68 -5.74 13.54
CA VAL A 149 1.49 -6.94 13.64
C VAL A 149 2.27 -7.09 12.35
N GLY A 150 3.58 -6.90 12.43
CA GLY A 150 4.47 -6.92 11.27
C GLY A 150 4.50 -8.27 10.54
N CYS A 151 5.19 -8.29 9.40
CA CYS A 151 5.44 -9.50 8.62
C CYS A 151 6.88 -10.00 8.81
N ALA A 152 7.15 -11.23 8.36
CA ALA A 152 8.49 -11.78 8.42
C ALA A 152 9.43 -10.98 7.52
N GLY A 153 10.42 -10.32 8.10
CA GLY A 153 11.38 -9.48 7.37
C GLY A 153 10.98 -8.02 7.20
N GLY A 154 9.84 -7.59 7.75
CA GLY A 154 9.52 -6.17 7.88
C GLY A 154 10.35 -5.50 8.98
N ASP A 155 10.49 -4.18 8.88
CA ASP A 155 11.28 -3.37 9.82
C ASP A 155 10.68 -3.43 11.23
N ASN A 156 9.34 -3.34 11.33
CA ASN A 156 8.61 -3.35 12.60
C ASN A 156 8.03 -4.73 12.89
N THR A 157 8.28 -5.24 14.09
CA THR A 157 7.68 -6.50 14.57
C THR A 157 6.26 -6.29 15.09
N LEU A 158 6.10 -5.28 15.94
CA LEU A 158 4.81 -4.76 16.41
C LEU A 158 4.91 -3.24 16.40
N ALA A 159 3.85 -2.58 15.95
CA ALA A 159 3.72 -1.15 16.04
C ALA A 159 2.34 -0.75 16.57
N THR A 160 2.26 0.44 17.15
CA THR A 160 1.02 1.04 17.60
C THR A 160 1.13 2.54 17.45
N HIS A 161 0.01 3.18 17.13
CA HIS A 161 -0.04 4.63 17.17
C HIS A 161 -1.34 5.11 17.77
N ILE A 162 -1.25 6.29 18.37
CA ILE A 162 -2.39 7.08 18.78
C ILE A 162 -2.23 8.48 18.22
N ARG A 163 -3.26 8.97 17.53
CA ARG A 163 -3.35 10.30 16.98
C ARG A 163 -4.59 10.98 17.52
N LEU A 164 -4.40 12.18 18.05
CA LEU A 164 -5.44 13.03 18.61
C LEU A 164 -5.22 14.43 18.04
N ASN A 165 -5.99 14.85 17.05
CA ASN A 165 -5.89 16.21 16.53
C ASN A 165 -6.74 17.17 17.39
N PRO A 166 -6.22 18.36 17.77
CA PRO A 166 -4.94 18.96 17.38
C PRO A 166 -3.78 18.74 18.36
N LEU A 167 -3.87 17.78 19.27
CA LEU A 167 -2.86 17.54 20.30
C LEU A 167 -1.55 16.97 19.72
N GLY A 168 -1.65 16.05 18.77
CA GLY A 168 -0.49 15.42 18.14
C GLY A 168 -0.69 13.92 17.85
N ALA A 169 0.43 13.21 17.70
CA ALA A 169 0.45 11.77 17.53
C ALA A 169 1.67 11.15 18.23
N LEU A 170 1.50 9.93 18.74
CA LEU A 170 2.55 9.09 19.27
C LEU A 170 2.55 7.77 18.50
N TYR A 171 3.67 7.45 17.87
CA TYR A 171 3.93 6.17 17.23
C TYR A 171 4.94 5.43 18.08
N LEU A 172 4.72 4.16 18.34
CA LEU A 172 5.65 3.27 19.02
C LEU A 172 5.81 2.01 18.18
N HIS A 173 7.03 1.55 18.00
CA HIS A 173 7.31 0.31 17.29
C HIS A 173 8.42 -0.47 17.99
N THR A 174 8.49 -1.74 17.62
CA THR A 174 9.45 -2.67 18.18
C THR A 174 10.21 -3.37 17.07
N GLU A 175 11.52 -3.46 17.20
CA GLU A 175 12.39 -4.20 16.30
C GLU A 175 12.89 -5.44 17.03
N GLY A 176 12.42 -6.60 16.61
CA GLY A 176 12.77 -7.87 17.23
C GLY A 176 12.08 -8.14 18.57
N PHE A 177 11.43 -7.19 19.27
CA PHE A 177 10.55 -7.55 20.39
C PHE A 177 9.19 -8.04 19.91
N GLY A 178 8.61 -9.03 20.59
CA GLY A 178 7.27 -9.52 20.24
C GLY A 178 7.22 -10.46 19.02
N THR A 179 8.36 -10.87 18.44
CA THR A 179 8.42 -11.77 17.27
C THR A 179 7.66 -13.09 17.48
N TRP A 180 7.61 -13.60 18.71
CA TRP A 180 6.81 -14.79 19.03
C TRP A 180 5.31 -14.55 18.84
N LEU A 181 4.81 -13.36 19.22
CA LEU A 181 3.41 -12.97 19.10
C LEU A 181 3.10 -12.68 17.63
N GLN A 182 3.99 -11.94 16.97
CA GLN A 182 3.91 -11.68 15.55
C GLN A 182 3.74 -12.97 14.74
N ARG A 183 4.54 -14.00 15.00
CA ARG A 183 4.42 -15.30 14.32
C ARG A 183 3.14 -16.04 14.62
N ARG A 184 2.63 -15.97 15.86
CA ARG A 184 1.37 -16.65 16.21
C ARG A 184 0.19 -16.03 15.52
N LEU A 185 0.20 -14.70 15.39
CA LEU A 185 -0.91 -13.98 14.79
C LEU A 185 -0.79 -13.90 13.26
N ASN A 186 0.42 -13.74 12.73
CA ASN A 186 0.70 -13.61 11.29
C ASN A 186 1.78 -14.63 10.81
N PRO A 187 1.51 -15.95 10.87
CA PRO A 187 2.52 -17.00 10.65
C PRO A 187 3.01 -17.10 9.20
N THR A 188 2.18 -16.71 8.23
CA THR A 188 2.42 -16.92 6.80
C THR A 188 2.37 -15.63 5.99
N GLY A 189 2.21 -14.47 6.65
CA GLY A 189 1.97 -13.20 6.00
C GLY A 189 3.27 -12.50 5.58
N TYR A 190 3.33 -12.09 4.31
CA TYR A 190 4.32 -11.15 3.77
C TYR A 190 3.89 -9.69 3.95
N THR A 191 2.62 -9.49 4.28
CA THR A 191 2.00 -8.20 4.56
C THR A 191 1.77 -8.11 6.06
N ALA A 192 2.09 -6.97 6.66
CA ALA A 192 1.70 -6.71 8.04
C ALA A 192 0.17 -6.73 8.17
N ARG A 193 -0.30 -6.94 9.40
CA ARG A 193 -1.71 -6.98 9.75
C ARG A 193 -2.04 -5.84 10.68
N VAL A 194 -3.12 -5.12 10.38
CA VAL A 194 -3.49 -3.91 11.09
C VAL A 194 -4.87 -4.06 11.72
N ILE A 195 -4.98 -3.68 12.98
CA ILE A 195 -6.22 -3.33 13.65
C ILE A 195 -6.20 -1.82 13.83
N GLU A 196 -7.05 -1.09 13.13
CA GLU A 196 -7.12 0.37 13.17
C GLU A 196 -8.56 0.81 13.40
N VAL A 197 -8.74 1.82 14.24
CA VAL A 197 -9.97 2.60 14.34
C VAL A 197 -9.61 4.06 14.17
N SER A 198 -10.21 4.73 13.19
CA SER A 198 -9.92 6.13 12.91
C SER A 198 -11.18 6.95 12.64
N VAL A 199 -11.15 8.22 13.05
CA VAL A 199 -12.18 9.20 12.76
C VAL A 199 -11.57 10.29 11.90
N SER A 200 -12.04 10.42 10.67
CA SER A 200 -11.60 11.42 9.70
C SER A 200 -12.75 11.77 8.75
N GLU A 201 -12.80 13.01 8.27
CA GLU A 201 -13.78 13.44 7.25
C GLU A 201 -15.23 13.12 7.63
N TRP A 202 -15.59 13.32 8.91
CA TRP A 202 -16.90 12.95 9.46
C TRP A 202 -17.26 11.47 9.29
N ALA A 203 -16.30 10.56 9.25
CA ALA A 203 -16.55 9.13 9.21
C ALA A 203 -15.71 8.38 10.26
N LEU A 204 -16.31 7.40 10.93
CA LEU A 204 -15.60 6.37 11.66
C LEU A 204 -15.21 5.28 10.65
N ARG A 205 -13.92 4.99 10.54
CA ARG A 205 -13.37 3.92 9.71
C ARG A 205 -12.71 2.90 10.63
N TRP A 206 -12.79 1.63 10.25
CA TRP A 206 -12.08 0.58 10.94
C TRP A 206 -11.43 -0.39 9.96
N LYS A 207 -10.31 -0.93 10.42
CA LYS A 207 -9.65 -2.10 9.87
C LYS A 207 -9.54 -3.13 10.99
N LEU A 208 -10.04 -4.33 10.76
CA LEU A 208 -9.95 -5.43 11.70
C LEU A 208 -9.13 -6.53 11.05
N TRP A 209 -7.88 -6.68 11.50
CA TRP A 209 -6.96 -7.69 10.98
C TRP A 209 -6.64 -7.57 9.48
N ALA A 210 -6.83 -6.38 8.90
CA ALA A 210 -6.62 -6.10 7.49
C ALA A 210 -5.16 -6.22 7.09
N ARG A 211 -4.88 -6.43 5.80
CA ARG A 211 -3.51 -6.30 5.27
C ARG A 211 -3.11 -4.83 5.25
N GLU A 212 -1.89 -4.54 5.65
CA GLU A 212 -1.35 -3.18 5.57
C GLU A 212 -1.18 -2.77 4.10
N HIS A 213 -1.53 -1.53 3.76
CA HIS A 213 -1.45 -0.92 2.43
C HIS A 213 -2.14 -1.66 1.26
N GLU A 214 -2.80 -2.78 1.52
CA GLU A 214 -3.54 -3.56 0.54
C GLU A 214 -5.03 -3.55 0.85
N TRP A 215 -5.83 -3.38 -0.19
CA TRP A 215 -7.26 -3.61 -0.14
C TRP A 215 -7.62 -4.58 -1.26
N SER A 216 -8.20 -5.73 -0.89
CA SER A 216 -8.76 -6.66 -1.87
C SER A 216 -10.28 -6.58 -1.87
N ARG A 217 -10.89 -6.70 -3.04
CA ARG A 217 -12.35 -6.92 -3.15
C ARG A 217 -12.77 -8.24 -2.51
N ASP A 218 -11.85 -9.19 -2.41
CA ASP A 218 -12.08 -10.50 -1.79
C ASP A 218 -11.89 -10.48 -0.27
N ASP A 219 -11.49 -9.34 0.32
CA ASP A 219 -11.38 -9.23 1.77
C ASP A 219 -12.78 -9.35 2.39
N PRO A 220 -12.96 -10.17 3.45
CA PRO A 220 -14.20 -10.23 4.18
C PRO A 220 -14.71 -8.85 4.60
N TRP A 221 -16.02 -8.64 4.46
CA TRP A 221 -16.67 -7.36 4.75
C TRP A 221 -16.43 -6.82 6.16
N TRP A 222 -16.13 -7.68 7.13
CA TRP A 222 -15.83 -7.28 8.52
C TRP A 222 -14.42 -6.71 8.69
N MET A 223 -13.49 -7.00 7.76
CA MET A 223 -12.10 -6.55 7.85
C MET A 223 -11.94 -5.07 7.60
N HIS A 224 -12.83 -4.47 6.82
CA HIS A 224 -12.80 -3.05 6.49
C HIS A 224 -14.21 -2.50 6.58
N GLY A 225 -14.38 -1.39 7.27
CA GLY A 225 -15.68 -0.72 7.25
C GLY A 225 -15.60 0.74 7.57
N SER A 226 -16.69 1.42 7.24
CA SER A 226 -16.84 2.84 7.49
C SER A 226 -18.29 3.17 7.81
N VAL A 227 -18.47 4.09 8.75
CA VAL A 227 -19.75 4.69 9.08
C VAL A 227 -19.59 6.19 8.95
N SER A 228 -20.28 6.77 7.96
CA SER A 228 -20.39 8.21 7.79
C SER A 228 -21.28 8.80 8.89
N PHE A 229 -20.77 9.84 9.54
CA PHE A 229 -21.49 10.77 10.40
C PHE A 229 -21.83 12.07 9.67
N ASP A 230 -21.66 12.15 8.34
CA ASP A 230 -22.13 13.30 7.57
C ASP A 230 -23.65 13.38 7.68
N LEU A 231 -24.12 14.19 8.64
CA LEU A 231 -25.53 14.43 8.87
C LEU A 231 -26.18 15.02 7.63
N VAL A 232 -25.45 15.81 6.84
CA VAL A 232 -25.94 16.37 5.59
C VAL A 232 -26.16 15.26 4.58
N GLU A 233 -25.27 14.27 4.50
CA GLU A 233 -25.48 13.08 3.67
C GLU A 233 -26.64 12.22 4.16
N LYS A 234 -26.79 12.00 5.47
CA LYS A 234 -27.92 11.23 6.01
C LYS A 234 -29.27 11.92 5.80
N LEU A 235 -29.33 13.24 5.99
CA LEU A 235 -30.55 14.02 5.84
C LEU A 235 -30.88 14.27 4.36
N LEU A 236 -29.91 14.74 3.57
CA LEU A 236 -30.13 15.23 2.21
C LEU A 236 -29.79 14.21 1.11
N GLY A 237 -29.16 13.09 1.47
CA GLY A 237 -28.67 12.05 0.56
C GLY A 237 -27.26 12.33 0.03
N PRO A 238 -26.58 11.33 -0.57
CA PRO A 238 -25.25 11.49 -1.15
C PRO A 238 -25.26 12.47 -2.33
N LYS A 239 -24.13 13.15 -2.55
CA LYS A 239 -23.94 14.01 -3.72
C LYS A 239 -23.86 13.13 -4.97
N ARG A 240 -24.75 13.37 -5.94
CA ARG A 240 -24.84 12.59 -7.17
C ARG A 240 -24.61 13.49 -8.38
N TYR A 241 -23.98 12.91 -9.40
CA TYR A 241 -23.95 13.45 -10.74
C TYR A 241 -25.10 12.82 -11.52
N SER A 242 -25.91 13.65 -12.15
CA SER A 242 -26.93 13.21 -13.10
C SER A 242 -26.84 14.08 -14.33
N SER A 243 -26.76 13.48 -15.50
CA SER A 243 -26.74 14.18 -16.77
C SER A 243 -28.04 13.92 -17.52
N ARG A 244 -28.56 14.95 -18.20
CA ARG A 244 -29.71 14.83 -19.10
C ARG A 244 -29.29 15.34 -20.48
N PRO A 245 -29.47 14.55 -21.56
CA PRO A 245 -29.27 15.05 -22.91
C PRO A 245 -30.27 16.16 -23.19
N VAL A 246 -29.79 17.26 -23.78
CA VAL A 246 -30.60 18.42 -24.14
C VAL A 246 -30.64 18.59 -25.65
N GLU A 247 -29.51 18.41 -26.33
CA GLU A 247 -29.41 18.58 -27.78
C GLU A 247 -28.38 17.60 -28.38
N GLY A 248 -28.58 17.23 -29.64
CA GLY A 248 -27.77 16.23 -30.36
C GLY A 248 -28.49 14.90 -30.60
N PRO A 249 -27.82 13.93 -31.25
CA PRO A 249 -26.43 13.99 -31.70
C PRO A 249 -26.20 14.92 -32.91
N VAL A 250 -25.13 15.72 -32.89
CA VAL A 250 -24.66 16.56 -34.00
C VAL A 250 -23.27 16.11 -34.44
N MET A 251 -22.96 16.14 -35.73
CA MET A 251 -21.63 15.79 -36.22
C MET A 251 -20.65 16.97 -36.09
N GLY A 252 -19.48 16.73 -35.53
CA GLY A 252 -18.38 17.70 -35.41
C GLY A 252 -17.06 17.12 -35.90
N TRP A 253 -16.08 18.00 -36.10
CA TRP A 253 -14.70 17.64 -36.42
C TRP A 253 -13.75 18.14 -35.35
N ILE A 254 -13.02 17.23 -34.73
CA ILE A 254 -11.89 17.56 -33.85
C ILE A 254 -10.66 17.70 -34.74
N LEU A 255 -10.12 18.92 -34.80
CA LEU A 255 -8.90 19.24 -35.53
C LEU A 255 -7.74 19.27 -34.54
N MET A 256 -6.83 18.30 -34.65
CA MET A 256 -5.66 18.23 -33.79
C MET A 256 -4.60 19.24 -34.23
N PRO A 257 -3.79 19.80 -33.31
CA PRO A 257 -2.69 20.71 -33.68
C PRO A 257 -1.67 20.09 -34.64
N GLU A 258 -1.52 18.77 -34.60
CA GLU A 258 -0.60 18.03 -35.46
C GLU A 258 -1.15 17.81 -36.89
N GLY A 259 -2.39 18.21 -37.16
CA GLY A 259 -3.03 18.14 -38.49
C GLY A 259 -4.08 17.02 -38.63
N ASP A 260 -4.13 16.06 -37.71
CA ASP A 260 -5.13 14.98 -37.70
C ASP A 260 -6.55 15.54 -37.59
N ARG A 261 -7.50 14.89 -38.27
CA ARG A 261 -8.92 15.24 -38.18
C ARG A 261 -9.73 14.02 -37.79
N HIS A 262 -10.56 14.16 -36.77
CA HIS A 262 -11.43 13.09 -36.30
C HIS A 262 -12.88 13.54 -36.32
N GLN A 263 -13.72 12.78 -37.03
CA GLN A 263 -15.14 13.02 -37.04
C GLN A 263 -15.77 12.44 -35.77
N VAL A 264 -16.57 13.23 -35.07
CA VAL A 264 -17.20 12.86 -33.80
C VAL A 264 -18.68 13.20 -33.78
N GLN A 265 -19.45 12.45 -33.01
CA GLN A 265 -20.82 12.77 -32.62
C GLN A 265 -20.80 13.53 -31.30
N LEU A 266 -21.43 14.69 -31.26
CA LEU A 266 -21.52 15.57 -30.10
C LEU A 266 -22.94 15.53 -29.53
N THR A 267 -23.06 15.33 -28.22
CA THR A 267 -24.32 15.42 -27.48
C THR A 267 -24.18 16.42 -26.36
N LEU A 268 -24.96 17.51 -26.41
CA LEU A 268 -25.03 18.49 -25.34
C LEU A 268 -25.84 17.91 -24.18
N LYS A 269 -25.22 17.89 -23.00
CA LYS A 269 -25.83 17.44 -21.75
C LYS A 269 -25.87 18.57 -20.73
N ARG A 270 -26.99 18.68 -20.05
CA ARG A 270 -27.06 19.46 -18.80
C ARG A 270 -26.68 18.54 -17.65
N VAL A 271 -25.58 18.87 -16.98
CA VAL A 271 -25.06 18.07 -15.86
C VAL A 271 -25.47 18.74 -14.56
N ARG A 272 -26.15 17.97 -13.73
CA ARG A 272 -26.55 18.35 -12.37
C ARG A 272 -25.61 17.70 -11.38
N LEU A 273 -25.07 18.54 -10.49
CA LEU A 273 -24.27 18.13 -9.35
C LEU A 273 -24.96 18.61 -8.07
N GLY A 274 -25.53 17.68 -7.31
CA GLY A 274 -26.27 18.04 -6.12
C GLY A 274 -26.70 16.83 -5.30
N ARG A 275 -27.38 17.08 -4.19
CA ARG A 275 -27.98 16.04 -3.36
C ARG A 275 -29.46 15.88 -3.73
N PRO A 276 -30.03 14.65 -3.73
CA PRO A 276 -31.41 14.41 -4.14
C PRO A 276 -32.46 15.28 -3.42
N ARG A 277 -32.30 15.52 -2.12
CA ARG A 277 -33.27 16.27 -1.30
C ARG A 277 -32.91 17.76 -1.10
N ALA A 278 -31.89 18.26 -1.80
CA ALA A 278 -31.44 19.65 -1.69
C ALA A 278 -31.32 20.28 -3.08
N GLU A 279 -32.44 20.32 -3.81
CA GLU A 279 -32.47 20.83 -5.18
C GLU A 279 -32.09 22.31 -5.26
N TRP A 280 -32.47 23.11 -4.26
CA TRP A 280 -32.11 24.52 -4.15
C TRP A 280 -30.59 24.77 -4.13
N ALA A 281 -29.79 23.78 -3.74
CA ALA A 281 -28.32 23.84 -3.70
C ALA A 281 -27.67 23.12 -4.89
N ALA A 282 -28.45 22.57 -5.82
CA ALA A 282 -27.91 21.85 -6.96
C ALA A 282 -27.19 22.81 -7.91
N LYS A 283 -25.97 22.44 -8.31
CA LYS A 283 -25.21 23.16 -9.31
C LYS A 283 -25.45 22.54 -10.68
N TYR A 284 -25.70 23.39 -11.67
CA TYR A 284 -25.84 22.99 -13.05
C TYR A 284 -24.64 23.51 -13.83
N HIS A 285 -24.16 22.69 -14.75
CA HIS A 285 -23.22 23.13 -15.77
C HIS A 285 -23.52 22.37 -17.07
N TRP A 286 -23.01 22.91 -18.16
CA TRP A 286 -23.12 22.30 -19.47
C TRP A 286 -21.88 21.48 -19.77
N ALA A 287 -22.09 20.32 -20.35
CA ALA A 287 -21.01 19.48 -20.83
C ALA A 287 -21.43 18.87 -22.17
N VAL A 288 -20.47 18.78 -23.09
CA VAL A 288 -20.68 18.11 -24.36
C VAL A 288 -19.94 16.79 -24.28
N GLU A 289 -20.67 15.70 -24.45
CA GLU A 289 -20.08 14.39 -24.67
C GLU A 289 -19.80 14.25 -26.16
N TRP A 290 -18.60 13.76 -26.49
CA TRP A 290 -18.24 13.42 -27.84
C TRP A 290 -17.91 11.95 -27.94
N GLU A 291 -18.33 11.33 -29.05
CA GLU A 291 -18.07 9.93 -29.38
C GLU A 291 -17.48 9.83 -30.79
N SER A 292 -16.48 8.98 -30.97
CA SER A 292 -15.78 8.76 -32.24
C SER A 292 -15.88 7.29 -32.62
N ALA A 293 -16.24 7.04 -33.88
CA ALA A 293 -16.26 5.68 -34.43
C ALA A 293 -14.85 5.07 -34.48
N THR A 294 -13.84 5.90 -34.76
CA THR A 294 -12.43 5.50 -34.77
C THR A 294 -11.73 6.00 -33.51
N PRO A 295 -11.02 5.13 -32.75
CA PRO A 295 -10.32 5.55 -31.54
C PRO A 295 -9.27 6.65 -31.82
N ILE A 296 -9.32 7.76 -31.08
CA ILE A 296 -8.31 8.81 -31.18
C ILE A 296 -7.12 8.44 -30.30
N VAL A 297 -5.97 8.17 -30.92
CA VAL A 297 -4.77 7.72 -30.21
C VAL A 297 -4.14 8.89 -29.44
N THR A 298 -4.01 8.72 -28.12
CA THR A 298 -3.35 9.69 -27.22
C THR A 298 -2.09 9.12 -26.55
N ARG A 299 -1.90 7.80 -26.59
CA ARG A 299 -0.74 7.12 -26.00
C ARG A 299 -0.21 6.03 -26.95
N PRO A 300 1.10 5.98 -27.24
CA PRO A 300 1.68 4.93 -28.07
C PRO A 300 1.44 3.53 -27.47
N GLY A 301 1.07 2.56 -28.31
CA GLY A 301 0.91 1.15 -27.92
C GLY A 301 -0.29 0.83 -27.02
N ARG A 302 -1.20 1.78 -26.77
CA ARG A 302 -2.45 1.58 -26.01
C ARG A 302 -3.64 1.98 -26.88
N GLY A 303 -4.80 1.35 -26.66
CA GLY A 303 -6.05 1.69 -27.37
C GLY A 303 -6.38 3.19 -27.29
N GLY A 304 -7.00 3.72 -28.34
CA GLY A 304 -7.39 5.13 -28.44
C GLY A 304 -8.63 5.48 -27.60
N THR A 305 -8.88 6.78 -27.44
CA THR A 305 -10.08 7.30 -26.78
C THR A 305 -11.22 7.34 -27.78
N THR A 306 -12.32 6.62 -27.50
CA THR A 306 -13.52 6.59 -28.34
C THR A 306 -14.62 7.54 -27.85
N ALA A 307 -14.59 7.93 -26.57
CA ALA A 307 -15.53 8.89 -26.03
C ALA A 307 -14.91 9.69 -24.88
N ALA A 308 -15.31 10.95 -24.74
CA ALA A 308 -15.04 11.76 -23.55
C ALA A 308 -16.09 12.88 -23.43
N SER A 309 -15.96 13.68 -22.38
CA SER A 309 -16.81 14.85 -22.17
C SER A 309 -15.99 16.08 -21.84
N VAL A 310 -16.39 17.23 -22.39
CA VAL A 310 -15.76 18.53 -22.15
C VAL A 310 -16.79 19.50 -21.56
N PRO A 311 -16.44 20.28 -20.52
CA PRO A 311 -17.33 21.31 -20.01
C PRO A 311 -17.45 22.45 -21.02
N VAL A 312 -18.65 22.98 -21.21
CA VAL A 312 -18.88 24.18 -22.04
C VAL A 312 -19.55 25.27 -21.20
N PRO A 313 -19.20 26.54 -21.43
CA PRO A 313 -19.81 27.67 -20.74
C PRO A 313 -21.25 27.91 -21.23
N GLU A 314 -22.07 28.55 -20.40
CA GLU A 314 -23.49 28.79 -20.69
C GLU A 314 -23.66 29.74 -21.90
N GLU A 315 -22.78 30.71 -22.03
CA GLU A 315 -22.76 31.69 -23.12
C GLU A 315 -22.63 31.01 -24.50
N ALA A 316 -21.86 29.92 -24.60
CA ALA A 316 -21.70 29.17 -25.84
C ALA A 316 -22.96 28.36 -26.19
N VAL A 317 -23.71 27.94 -25.18
CA VAL A 317 -24.99 27.25 -25.37
C VAL A 317 -26.05 28.25 -25.82
N GLU A 318 -26.15 29.41 -25.18
CA GLU A 318 -27.07 30.49 -25.54
C GLU A 318 -26.81 31.02 -26.96
N ALA A 319 -25.54 31.20 -27.31
CA ALA A 319 -25.13 31.62 -28.66
C ALA A 319 -25.20 30.51 -29.72
N ARG A 320 -25.61 29.29 -29.36
CA ARG A 320 -25.66 28.10 -30.25
C ARG A 320 -24.35 27.81 -30.99
N CYS A 321 -23.22 27.99 -30.31
CA CYS A 321 -21.88 27.70 -30.84
C CYS A 321 -21.13 26.68 -29.96
N TRP A 322 -21.86 25.97 -29.10
CA TRP A 322 -21.34 25.00 -28.16
C TRP A 322 -20.64 23.82 -28.84
N ASP A 323 -21.04 23.46 -30.05
CA ASP A 323 -20.50 22.38 -30.86
C ASP A 323 -19.08 22.69 -31.35
N VAL A 324 -18.88 23.88 -31.94
CA VAL A 324 -17.57 24.36 -32.40
C VAL A 324 -16.62 24.52 -31.23
N LEU A 325 -17.10 25.10 -30.12
CA LEU A 325 -16.31 25.27 -28.91
C LEU A 325 -15.93 23.91 -28.29
N ALA A 326 -16.87 22.96 -28.23
CA ALA A 326 -16.61 21.62 -27.70
C ALA A 326 -15.55 20.88 -28.51
N CYS A 327 -15.59 20.93 -29.85
CA CYS A 327 -14.54 20.37 -30.70
C CYS A 327 -13.16 20.97 -30.38
N THR A 328 -13.11 22.29 -30.20
CA THR A 328 -11.86 23.00 -29.88
C THR A 328 -11.32 22.60 -28.50
N LEU A 329 -12.19 22.50 -27.49
CA LEU A 329 -11.82 22.07 -26.15
C LEU A 329 -11.40 20.59 -26.10
N ALA A 330 -12.07 19.73 -26.88
CA ALA A 330 -11.71 18.33 -27.02
C ALA A 330 -10.33 18.17 -27.68
N ALA A 331 -10.05 18.93 -28.75
CA ALA A 331 -8.73 18.96 -29.39
C ALA A 331 -7.63 19.37 -28.40
N LYS A 332 -7.87 20.44 -27.62
CA LYS A 332 -6.95 20.88 -26.57
C LYS A 332 -6.68 19.78 -25.54
N GLN A 333 -7.72 19.16 -24.99
CA GLN A 333 -7.60 18.10 -23.99
C GLN A 333 -6.85 16.86 -24.53
N LEU A 334 -7.14 16.47 -25.77
CA LEU A 334 -6.46 15.35 -26.43
C LEU A 334 -4.99 15.68 -26.71
N SER A 335 -4.68 16.90 -27.12
CA SER A 335 -3.30 17.36 -27.34
C SER A 335 -2.50 17.41 -26.05
N GLU A 336 -3.07 17.93 -24.95
CA GLU A 336 -2.44 17.91 -23.63
C GLU A 336 -2.10 16.48 -23.18
N ARG A 337 -2.99 15.51 -23.43
CA ARG A 337 -2.74 14.09 -23.17
C ARG A 337 -1.65 13.52 -24.07
N ARG A 338 -1.66 13.82 -25.37
CA ARG A 338 -0.61 13.40 -26.33
C ARG A 338 0.76 13.88 -25.87
N THR A 339 0.88 15.15 -25.49
CA THR A 339 2.11 15.75 -24.96
C THR A 339 2.55 15.05 -23.67
N ALA A 340 1.63 14.85 -22.72
CA ALA A 340 1.95 14.17 -21.46
C ALA A 340 2.41 12.72 -21.64
N TYR A 341 1.97 12.03 -22.70
CA TYR A 341 2.35 10.66 -23.02
C TYR A 341 3.44 10.53 -24.09
N GLY A 342 4.06 11.65 -24.51
CA GLY A 342 5.13 11.62 -25.51
C GLY A 342 4.68 11.04 -26.86
N TYR A 343 3.42 11.25 -27.24
CA TYR A 343 2.91 10.83 -28.53
C TYR A 343 3.70 11.49 -29.66
N GLN A 344 4.17 10.69 -30.59
CA GLN A 344 4.73 11.18 -31.84
C GLN A 344 3.73 10.86 -32.96
N PRO A 345 3.33 11.86 -33.77
CA PRO A 345 2.48 11.62 -34.92
C PRO A 345 3.18 10.63 -35.85
N GLN A 346 2.44 9.64 -36.35
CA GLN A 346 2.95 8.79 -37.41
C GLN A 346 3.09 9.67 -38.65
N THR A 347 4.32 9.95 -39.07
CA THR A 347 4.59 10.58 -40.36
C THR A 347 3.99 9.68 -41.43
N THR A 348 2.97 10.17 -42.12
CA THR A 348 2.48 9.60 -43.38
C THR A 348 3.48 9.89 -44.51
N ASP A 349 4.73 9.47 -44.33
CA ASP A 349 5.68 9.25 -45.43
C ASP A 349 5.63 7.75 -45.74
N GLY A 350 4.64 7.37 -46.53
CA GLY A 350 4.35 5.99 -46.85
C GLY A 350 3.38 5.91 -48.02
N GLY A 351 3.73 6.58 -49.12
CA GLY A 351 3.19 6.21 -50.42
C GLY A 351 3.34 4.70 -50.60
N THR A 352 2.23 4.05 -50.90
CA THR A 352 2.18 2.65 -51.37
C THR A 352 1.74 2.70 -52.83
N PRO A 353 2.13 1.76 -53.71
CA PRO A 353 3.12 0.68 -53.62
C PRO A 353 4.40 0.90 -54.45
#